data_AF-A0A535INT8-F1
#
_entry.id   AF-A0A535INT8-F1
#
_cell.length_a   1.000
_cell.length_b   1.000
_cell.length_c   1.000
_cell.angle_alpha   90.00
_cell.angle_beta   90.00
_cell.angle_gamma   90.00
#
_symmetry.space_group_name_H-M   'P 1'
#
loop_
_entity.id
_entity.type
_entity.pdbx_description
1 polymer ?
#
loop_
_entity_poly.entity_id
_entity_poly.type
_entity_poly.pdbx_seq_one_letter_code
_entity_poly.pdbx_strand_id
1 'polypeptide(L)' 'LTPELQNQELVVYQSTGNAYWEGAVTIRGHSAGTQVQGEGYVELTGYAH' A
#
# COMPACT_ATOMS: atom_id res chain seq x y z
N LEU A 1 -7.50 3.21 4.85
CA LEU A 1 -6.35 2.27 4.90
C LEU A 1 -5.27 2.92 5.75
N THR A 2 -4.56 2.15 6.57
CA THR A 2 -3.46 2.64 7.40
C THR A 2 -2.25 1.74 7.17
N PRO A 3 -1.08 2.28 6.78
CA PRO A 3 0.11 1.45 6.57
C PRO A 3 0.66 0.91 7.90
N GLU A 4 1.08 -0.35 7.91
CA GLU A 4 1.74 -0.96 9.07
C GLU A 4 3.11 -0.33 9.34
N LEU A 5 3.83 0.01 8.26
CA LEU A 5 5.08 0.76 8.29
C LEU A 5 5.07 1.82 7.19
N GLN A 6 5.64 2.99 7.48
CA GLN A 6 5.69 4.09 6.50
C GLN A 6 6.64 3.79 5.34
N ASN A 7 7.81 3.21 5.62
CA ASN A 7 8.88 3.01 4.63
C ASN A 7 8.87 1.58 4.09
N GLN A 8 7.92 1.30 3.20
CA GLN A 8 7.81 0.03 2.47
C GLN A 8 8.07 0.26 0.97
N GLU A 9 9.10 1.05 0.67
CA GLU A 9 9.51 1.36 -0.69
C GLU A 9 10.40 0.24 -1.27
N LEU A 10 10.06 -0.18 -2.48
CA LEU A 10 10.82 -1.09 -3.33
C LEU A 10 11.44 -0.29 -4.49
N VAL A 11 12.76 -0.12 -4.45
CA VAL A 11 13.53 0.59 -5.47
C VAL A 11 14.14 -0.41 -6.46
N VAL A 12 13.62 -0.43 -7.69
CA VAL A 12 13.98 -1.43 -8.71
C VAL A 12 14.35 -0.80 -10.06
N TYR A 13 14.98 0.39 -10.03
CA TYR A 13 15.41 1.10 -11.23
C TYR A 13 16.33 0.30 -12.16
N GLN A 14 17.10 -0.64 -11.62
CA GLN A 14 18.01 -1.47 -12.43
C GLN A 14 17.32 -2.62 -13.17
N SER A 15 16.07 -2.97 -12.83
CA SER A 15 15.34 -4.08 -13.44
C SER A 15 14.07 -3.61 -14.17
N THR A 16 13.13 -2.98 -13.46
CA THR A 16 11.85 -2.52 -14.00
C THR A 16 11.80 -1.02 -14.25
N GLY A 17 12.84 -0.29 -13.85
CA GLY A 17 13.00 1.13 -14.18
C GLY A 17 12.16 2.09 -13.32
N ASN A 18 11.60 1.62 -12.20
CA ASN A 18 10.73 2.44 -11.35
C ASN A 18 10.95 2.19 -9.85
N ALA A 19 10.33 3.03 -9.01
CA ALA A 19 10.10 2.78 -7.59
C ALA A 19 8.62 2.48 -7.34
N TYR A 20 8.38 1.55 -6.43
CA TYR A 20 7.07 1.13 -5.97
C TYR A 20 7.00 1.33 -4.46
N TRP A 21 5.85 1.71 -3.94
CA TRP A 21 5.56 1.51 -2.54
C TRP A 21 4.70 0.25 -2.45
N GLU A 22 5.21 -0.81 -1.86
CA GLU A 22 4.54 -2.10 -1.73
C GLU A 22 4.42 -2.44 -0.26
N GLY A 23 3.25 -2.18 0.35
CA GLY A 23 3.15 -2.24 1.80
C GLY A 23 1.88 -2.85 2.34
N ALA A 24 2.05 -3.55 3.46
CA ALA A 24 0.96 -4.07 4.28
C ALA A 24 0.16 -2.92 4.92
N VAL A 25 -1.17 -3.08 4.96
CA VAL A 25 -2.11 -2.11 5.51
C VAL A 25 -3.18 -2.76 6.38
N THR A 26 -3.57 -2.06 7.44
CA THR A 26 -4.81 -2.31 8.16
C THR A 26 -5.98 -1.57 7.47
N ILE A 27 -7.10 -2.28 7.34
CA ILE A 27 -8.36 -1.82 6.77
C ILE A 27 -9.37 -1.59 7.89
N ARG A 28 -9.95 -0.39 7.92
CA ARG A 28 -11.12 -0.06 8.75
C ARG A 28 -12.10 0.73 7.89
N GLY A 29 -13.38 0.33 7.88
CA GLY A 29 -14.40 0.95 7.05
C GLY A 29 -15.81 0.46 7.33
N HIS A 30 -16.73 0.74 6.40
CA HIS A 30 -18.10 0.26 6.44
C HIS A 30 -18.47 -0.39 5.10
N SER A 31 -19.22 -1.49 5.13
CA SER A 31 -19.82 -2.15 3.97
C SER A 31 -21.30 -2.34 4.23
N ALA A 32 -22.15 -1.77 3.35
CA ALA A 32 -23.60 -1.77 3.51
C ALA A 32 -24.09 -1.32 4.91
N GLY A 33 -23.42 -0.33 5.50
CA GLY A 33 -23.74 0.18 6.85
C GLY A 33 -23.13 -0.63 8.01
N THR A 34 -22.55 -1.80 7.75
CA THR A 34 -21.88 -2.63 8.76
C THR A 34 -20.40 -2.29 8.84
N GLN A 35 -19.86 -2.10 10.05
CA GLN A 35 -18.43 -1.87 10.23
C GLN A 35 -17.62 -3.11 9.82
N VAL A 36 -16.54 -2.89 9.06
CA VAL A 36 -15.62 -3.92 8.61
C VAL A 36 -14.19 -3.59 9.01
N GLN A 37 -13.42 -4.64 9.29
CA GLN A 37 -11.99 -4.58 9.58
C GLN A 37 -11.30 -5.67 8.76
N GLY A 38 -10.03 -5.46 8.44
CA GLY A 38 -9.24 -6.44 7.70
C GLY A 38 -7.80 -6.04 7.52
N GLU A 39 -7.05 -6.90 6.86
CA GLU A 39 -5.64 -6.72 6.51
C GLU A 39 -5.52 -6.84 4.98
N GLY A 40 -4.54 -6.16 4.39
CA GLY A 40 -4.29 -6.22 2.96
C GLY A 40 -2.95 -5.63 2.56
N TYR A 41 -2.72 -5.53 1.25
CA TYR A 41 -1.55 -4.89 0.66
C TYR A 41 -1.97 -3.80 -0.31
N VAL A 42 -1.18 -2.74 -0.39
CA VAL A 42 -1.32 -1.66 -1.38
C VAL A 42 -0.02 -1.55 -2.16
N GLU A 43 -0.17 -1.40 -3.48
CA GLU A 43 0.90 -1.02 -4.39
C GLU A 43 0.63 0.42 -4.87
N LEU A 44 1.63 1.30 -4.72
CA LEU A 44 1.63 2.64 -5.32
C LEU A 44 2.75 2.72 -6.35
N THR A 45 2.45 3.29 -7.50
CA THR A 45 3.39 3.52 -8.60
C THR A 45 3.31 4.97 -9.08
N GLY A 46 4.37 5.46 -9.73
CA GLY A 46 4.37 6.79 -10.36
C GLY A 46 4.34 7.98 -9.40
N TYR A 47 4.68 7.77 -8.13
CA TYR A 47 4.82 8.86 -7.14
C TYR A 47 6.24 9.43 -7.10
N ALA A 48 7.24 8.65 -7.55
CA ALA A 48 8.63 9.05 -7.63
C ALA A 48 8.92 9.58 -9.05
N HIS A 49 8.89 10.89 -9.21
CA HIS A 49 9.23 11.60 -10.45
C HIS A 49 10.08 12.84 -10.14
#